data_AF-A0A2T6LFW2-F1
#
_entry.id   AF-A0A2T6LFW2-F1
#
_cell.length_a   1.000
_cell.length_b   1.000
_cell.length_c   1.000
_cell.angle_alpha   90.00
_cell.angle_beta   90.00
_cell.angle_gamma   90.00
#
_symmetry.space_group_name_H-M   'P 1'
#
loop_
_entity.id
_entity.type
_entity.pdbx_description
1 polymer ?
#
loop_
_entity_poly.entity_id
_entity_poly.type
_entity_poly.pdbx_seq_one_letter_code
_entity_poly.pdbx_strand_id
1 'polypeptide(L)'
;MAEIRHNEGMDTSPPAPPAATSSRSGVEVEDLALYRAKFQRRLPASLDMLRGPSGGMVVLPQHVAWSGMTSYALDKPRQRMSLYRIVLHEGLHDDLLVYLNRDLLLELWPVLRRLVGRTVRGVWEDAFPQLAARAQAAA
;
A
#
# COMPACT_ATOMS: atom_id res chain seq x y z
N MET A 1 -0.40 39.10 -64.81
CA MET A 1 -1.19 38.04 -65.45
C MET A 1 -0.64 36.72 -64.91
N ALA A 2 -0.95 36.38 -63.66
CA ALA A 2 -2.13 35.63 -63.22
C ALA A 2 -1.95 34.11 -63.41
N GLU A 3 -1.25 33.54 -62.43
CA GLU A 3 -1.55 32.31 -61.66
C GLU A 3 -2.47 31.25 -62.29
N ILE A 4 -1.87 30.08 -62.52
CA ILE A 4 -2.56 28.81 -62.78
C ILE A 4 -3.15 28.33 -61.46
N ARG A 5 -4.46 28.10 -61.44
CA ARG A 5 -5.17 27.48 -60.33
C ARG A 5 -5.87 26.21 -60.80
N HIS A 6 -5.69 25.19 -59.96
CA HIS A 6 -6.53 24.03 -59.71
C HIS A 6 -6.50 22.86 -60.69
N ASN A 7 -6.02 21.73 -60.17
CA ASN A 7 -6.60 20.42 -60.42
C ASN A 7 -6.98 19.79 -59.08
N GLU A 8 -8.11 19.09 -59.06
CA GLU A 8 -8.82 18.54 -57.91
C GLU A 8 -8.35 17.12 -57.52
N GLY A 9 -8.70 16.70 -56.29
CA GLY A 9 -9.01 15.30 -55.98
C GLY A 9 -8.12 14.62 -54.92
N MET A 10 -8.65 14.46 -53.70
CA MET A 10 -8.98 13.16 -53.08
C MET A 10 -9.08 13.26 -51.56
N ASP A 11 -10.21 12.74 -51.07
CA ASP A 11 -10.51 12.40 -49.68
C ASP A 11 -9.44 11.46 -49.11
N THR A 12 -8.75 11.89 -48.06
CA THR A 12 -8.12 10.99 -47.07
C THR A 12 -8.27 11.61 -45.69
N SER A 13 -9.14 11.01 -44.88
CA SER A 13 -9.21 11.19 -43.43
C SER A 13 -7.80 11.20 -42.80
N PRO A 14 -7.47 12.10 -41.86
CA PRO A 14 -6.21 11.99 -41.13
C PRO A 14 -6.21 10.72 -40.28
N PRO A 15 -5.10 9.96 -40.22
CA PRO A 15 -5.00 8.81 -39.34
C PRO A 15 -5.13 9.25 -37.87
N ALA A 16 -5.84 8.46 -37.06
CA ALA A 16 -5.88 8.64 -35.61
C ALA A 16 -4.43 8.71 -35.06
N PRO A 17 -4.16 9.58 -34.08
CA PRO A 17 -2.81 9.68 -33.51
C PRO A 17 -2.40 8.35 -32.85
N PRO A 18 -1.17 7.85 -33.07
CA PRO A 18 -0.71 6.65 -32.41
C PRO A 18 -0.48 6.90 -30.91
N ALA A 19 -1.08 6.02 -30.11
CA ALA A 19 -0.74 5.63 -28.74
C ALA A 19 0.35 6.44 -28.02
N ALA A 20 -0.06 7.46 -27.25
CA ALA A 20 0.77 8.11 -26.23
C ALA A 20 0.85 7.29 -24.91
N THR A 21 0.73 5.97 -24.96
CA THR A 21 0.58 5.12 -23.75
C THR A 21 1.93 4.73 -23.13
N SER A 22 3.04 4.84 -23.87
CA SER A 22 4.37 4.36 -23.42
C SER A 22 5.05 5.28 -22.39
N SER A 23 4.84 6.60 -22.46
CA SER A 23 5.45 7.54 -21.51
C SER A 23 4.67 7.63 -20.19
N ARG A 24 3.35 7.42 -20.23
CA ARG A 24 2.50 7.40 -19.02
C ARG A 24 2.78 6.18 -18.15
N SER A 25 2.93 5.01 -18.77
CA SER A 25 3.22 3.76 -18.07
C SER A 25 4.58 3.77 -17.36
N GLY A 26 5.60 4.43 -17.93
CA GLY A 26 6.90 4.59 -17.26
C GLY A 26 6.83 5.41 -15.97
N VAL A 27 6.09 6.54 -15.98
CA VAL A 27 5.91 7.40 -14.79
C VAL A 27 5.09 6.68 -13.72
N GLU A 28 4.03 5.96 -14.09
CA GLU A 28 3.21 5.18 -13.16
C GLU A 28 3.99 4.04 -12.47
N VAL A 29 4.91 3.40 -13.20
CA VAL A 29 5.78 2.35 -12.65
C VAL A 29 6.79 2.94 -11.67
N GLU A 30 7.38 4.10 -11.98
CA GLU A 30 8.31 4.79 -11.10
C GLU A 30 7.61 5.28 -9.82
N ASP A 31 6.40 5.83 -9.93
CA ASP A 31 5.58 6.23 -8.78
C ASP A 31 5.25 5.03 -7.89
N LEU A 32 4.93 3.88 -8.49
CA LEU A 32 4.68 2.64 -7.74
C LEU A 32 5.96 2.11 -7.08
N ALA A 33 7.11 2.21 -7.74
CA ALA A 33 8.40 1.81 -7.20
C ALA A 33 8.80 2.69 -6.01
N LEU A 34 8.64 4.01 -6.13
CA LEU A 34 8.86 4.96 -5.04
C LEU A 34 7.90 4.70 -3.87
N TYR A 35 6.62 4.46 -4.18
CA TYR A 35 5.63 4.09 -3.19
C TYR A 35 6.03 2.79 -2.47
N ARG A 36 6.45 1.73 -3.18
CA ARG A 36 6.95 0.49 -2.59
C ARG A 36 8.18 0.72 -1.72
N ALA A 37 9.15 1.51 -2.19
CA ALA A 37 10.36 1.85 -1.46
C ALA A 37 10.06 2.58 -0.13
N LYS A 38 9.05 3.48 -0.12
CA LYS A 38 8.56 4.11 1.12
C LYS A 38 8.17 3.06 2.17
N PHE A 39 7.42 2.04 1.77
CA PHE A 39 6.99 0.97 2.68
C PHE A 39 8.13 0.05 3.13
N GLN A 40 9.10 -0.21 2.25
CA GLN A 40 10.27 -1.05 2.58
C GLN A 40 11.17 -0.37 3.62
N ARG A 41 11.43 0.94 3.48
CA ARG A 41 12.33 1.70 4.37
C ARG A 41 11.92 1.71 5.83
N ARG A 42 10.64 1.53 6.12
CA ARG A 42 10.12 1.51 7.49
C ARG A 42 10.06 0.12 8.10
N LEU A 43 10.27 -0.94 7.32
CA LEU A 43 10.16 -2.31 7.86
C LEU A 43 11.17 -2.55 8.99
N PRO A 44 10.79 -3.32 10.02
CA PRO A 44 11.76 -3.83 10.98
C PRO A 44 12.67 -4.86 10.32
N ALA A 45 13.85 -5.09 10.92
CA ALA A 45 14.76 -6.14 10.45
C ALA A 45 14.18 -7.56 10.65
N SER A 46 13.26 -7.72 11.60
CA SER A 46 12.55 -8.99 11.83
C SER A 46 11.19 -8.74 12.49
N LEU A 47 10.27 -9.70 12.34
CA LEU A 47 9.00 -9.69 13.08
C LEU A 47 9.19 -9.75 14.59
N ASP A 48 10.33 -10.27 15.08
CA ASP A 48 10.64 -10.33 16.51
C ASP A 48 10.87 -8.96 17.16
N MET A 49 11.03 -7.91 16.36
CA MET A 49 11.10 -6.55 16.89
C MET A 49 9.71 -5.95 17.16
N LEU A 50 8.64 -6.58 16.69
CA LEU A 50 7.26 -6.14 16.90
C LEU A 50 6.80 -6.51 18.32
N ARG A 51 7.10 -5.60 19.27
CA ARG A 51 6.89 -5.78 20.72
C ARG A 51 5.73 -4.95 21.26
N GLY A 52 4.85 -4.49 20.37
CA GLY A 52 3.66 -3.77 20.77
C GLY A 52 2.72 -4.57 21.67
N PRO A 53 1.75 -3.89 22.29
CA PRO A 53 0.81 -4.49 23.22
C PRO A 53 -0.06 -5.56 22.53
N SER A 54 -0.39 -6.62 23.27
CA SER A 54 -1.26 -7.70 22.81
C SER A 54 -2.73 -7.56 23.25
N GLY A 55 -3.02 -6.60 24.13
CA GLY A 55 -4.33 -6.39 24.75
C GLY A 55 -4.43 -5.01 25.40
N GLY A 56 -5.61 -4.67 25.92
CA GLY A 56 -5.86 -3.41 26.61
C GLY A 56 -6.05 -2.21 25.68
N MET A 57 -5.95 -1.00 26.25
CA MET A 57 -6.18 0.25 25.54
C MET A 57 -4.87 0.82 24.99
N VAL A 58 -4.86 1.17 23.70
CA VAL A 58 -3.74 1.77 23.00
C VAL A 58 -4.16 3.11 22.42
N VAL A 59 -3.33 4.13 22.60
CA VAL A 59 -3.54 5.45 22.01
C VAL A 59 -2.51 5.67 20.91
N LEU A 60 -2.99 5.87 19.68
CA LEU A 60 -2.14 6.20 18.55
C LEU A 60 -1.81 7.71 18.54
N PRO A 61 -0.59 8.08 18.14
CA PRO A 61 -0.19 9.47 18.02
C PRO A 61 -0.86 10.09 16.79
N GLN A 62 -0.99 11.41 16.79
CA GLN A 62 -1.74 12.14 15.78
C GLN A 62 -1.20 11.96 14.35
N HIS A 63 0.12 11.74 14.20
CA HIS A 63 0.72 11.49 12.88
C HIS A 63 0.38 10.12 12.31
N VAL A 64 -0.10 9.19 13.14
CA VAL A 64 -0.58 7.88 12.69
C VAL A 64 -2.10 7.89 12.52
N ALA A 65 -2.83 8.57 13.42
CA ALA A 65 -4.28 8.69 13.35
C ALA A 65 -4.68 10.17 13.20
N TRP A 66 -4.88 10.60 11.95
CA TRP A 66 -5.18 11.99 11.56
C TRP A 66 -6.64 12.35 11.87
N SER A 67 -6.92 12.55 13.16
CA SER A 67 -8.14 13.07 13.78
C SER A 67 -9.38 12.16 13.80
N GLY A 68 -10.07 12.18 14.95
CA GLY A 68 -11.26 11.38 15.24
C GLY A 68 -11.04 10.47 16.45
N MET A 69 -10.79 9.19 16.17
CA MET A 69 -10.58 8.16 17.20
C MET A 69 -9.10 7.77 17.23
N THR A 70 -8.40 8.09 18.32
CA THR A 70 -6.99 7.70 18.52
C THR A 70 -6.84 6.57 19.53
N SER A 71 -7.87 6.29 20.34
CA SER A 71 -7.87 5.23 21.36
C SER A 71 -8.54 3.96 20.84
N TYR A 72 -7.82 2.84 20.90
CA TYR A 72 -8.27 1.53 20.43
C TYR A 72 -8.11 0.50 21.54
N ALA A 73 -9.19 -0.21 21.87
CA ALA A 73 -9.17 -1.37 22.75
C ALA A 73 -8.80 -2.61 21.93
N LEU A 74 -7.61 -3.18 22.16
CA LEU A 74 -7.16 -4.39 21.48
C LEU A 74 -7.96 -5.64 21.86
N ASP A 75 -8.64 -5.61 23.00
CA ASP A 75 -9.55 -6.69 23.43
C ASP A 75 -10.82 -6.74 22.56
N LYS A 76 -11.10 -5.67 21.79
CA LYS A 76 -12.23 -5.61 20.85
C LYS A 76 -11.73 -5.96 19.44
N PRO A 77 -12.14 -7.10 18.85
CA PRO A 77 -11.59 -7.56 17.56
C PRO A 77 -11.64 -6.53 16.43
N ARG A 78 -12.73 -5.76 16.34
CA ARG A 78 -12.89 -4.70 15.33
C ARG A 78 -11.90 -3.57 15.53
N GLN A 79 -11.67 -3.12 16.76
CA GLN A 79 -10.74 -2.02 17.05
C GLN A 79 -9.29 -2.46 16.90
N ARG A 80 -8.96 -3.68 17.34
CA ARG A 80 -7.66 -4.32 17.09
C ARG A 80 -7.34 -4.38 15.59
N MET A 81 -8.28 -4.85 14.76
CA MET A 81 -8.12 -4.89 13.32
C MET A 81 -7.91 -3.48 12.72
N SER A 82 -8.70 -2.50 13.16
CA SER A 82 -8.57 -1.11 12.70
C SER A 82 -7.22 -0.51 13.05
N LEU A 83 -6.74 -0.67 14.29
CA LEU A 83 -5.42 -0.17 14.71
C LEU A 83 -4.30 -0.76 13.84
N TYR A 84 -4.31 -2.08 13.66
CA TYR A 84 -3.28 -2.76 12.85
C TYR A 84 -3.29 -2.27 11.40
N ARG A 85 -4.47 -2.08 10.81
CA ARG A 85 -4.60 -1.53 9.46
C ARG A 85 -4.04 -0.12 9.37
N ILE A 86 -4.35 0.75 10.33
CA ILE A 86 -3.86 2.14 10.35
C ILE A 86 -2.34 2.17 10.49
N VAL A 87 -1.77 1.45 11.45
CA VAL A 87 -0.31 1.39 11.65
C VAL A 87 0.40 0.82 10.42
N LEU A 88 -0.19 -0.17 9.74
CA LEU A 88 0.32 -0.69 8.48
C LEU A 88 0.17 0.27 7.29
N HIS A 89 -0.61 1.34 7.36
CA HIS A 89 -0.65 2.35 6.30
C HIS A 89 0.18 3.57 6.65
N GLU A 90 0.01 4.08 7.87
CA GLU A 90 0.50 5.39 8.29
C GLU A 90 1.74 5.32 9.20
N GLY A 91 1.98 4.19 9.87
CA GLY A 91 3.08 4.04 10.81
C GLY A 91 4.46 4.21 10.15
N LEU A 92 5.35 4.91 10.84
CA LEU A 92 6.78 4.93 10.58
C LEU A 92 7.46 3.73 11.28
N HIS A 93 8.77 3.58 11.10
CA HIS A 93 9.52 2.44 11.63
C HIS A 93 9.25 2.19 13.12
N ASP A 94 9.45 3.21 13.96
CA ASP A 94 9.27 3.09 15.41
C ASP A 94 7.81 2.82 15.78
N ASP A 95 6.85 3.39 15.05
CA ASP A 95 5.42 3.11 15.25
C ASP A 95 5.10 1.63 15.01
N LEU A 96 5.74 0.98 14.02
CA LEU A 96 5.57 -0.45 13.79
C LEU A 96 6.04 -1.25 15.00
N LEU A 97 7.22 -0.91 15.55
CA LEU A 97 7.80 -1.62 16.70
C LEU A 97 6.96 -1.46 17.97
N VAL A 98 6.43 -0.25 18.19
CA VAL A 98 5.69 0.13 19.40
C VAL A 98 4.24 -0.35 19.36
N TYR A 99 3.59 -0.36 18.20
CA TYR A 99 2.15 -0.62 18.11
C TYR A 99 1.79 -1.99 17.54
N LEU A 100 2.69 -2.67 16.83
CA LEU A 100 2.45 -4.02 16.35
C LEU A 100 3.08 -5.05 17.28
N ASN A 101 2.30 -6.07 17.59
CA ASN A 101 2.76 -7.31 18.19
C ASN A 101 2.89 -8.40 17.11
N ARG A 102 4.00 -9.15 17.13
CA ARG A 102 4.29 -10.26 16.20
C ARG A 102 3.15 -11.27 16.09
N ASP A 103 2.71 -11.82 17.22
CA ASP A 103 1.80 -12.97 17.24
C ASP A 103 0.40 -12.56 16.78
N LEU A 104 -0.05 -11.38 17.24
CA LEU A 104 -1.28 -10.78 16.74
C LEU A 104 -1.19 -10.43 15.25
N LEU A 105 -0.04 -9.95 14.76
CA LEU A 105 0.10 -9.66 13.33
C LEU A 105 -0.08 -10.94 12.51
N LEU A 106 0.55 -12.05 12.92
CA LEU A 106 0.39 -13.36 12.29
C LEU A 106 -1.06 -13.86 12.37
N GLU A 107 -1.72 -13.72 13.52
CA GLU A 107 -3.14 -14.08 13.70
C GLU A 107 -4.06 -13.31 12.74
N LEU A 108 -3.86 -12.00 12.63
CA LEU A 108 -4.73 -11.10 11.88
C LEU A 108 -4.42 -11.11 10.38
N TRP A 109 -3.21 -11.48 9.97
CA TRP A 109 -2.73 -11.36 8.59
C TRP A 109 -3.65 -11.97 7.52
N PRO A 110 -4.26 -13.16 7.70
CA PRO A 110 -5.16 -13.75 6.69
C PRO A 110 -6.36 -12.84 6.32
N VAL A 111 -6.83 -12.02 7.27
CA VAL A 111 -7.86 -11.01 7.03
C VAL A 111 -7.22 -9.70 6.58
N LEU A 112 -6.21 -9.24 7.30
CA LEU A 112 -5.57 -7.93 7.11
C LEU A 112 -4.92 -7.76 5.73
N ARG A 113 -4.34 -8.82 5.16
CA ARG A 113 -3.75 -8.82 3.81
C ARG A 113 -4.73 -8.44 2.70
N ARG A 114 -6.04 -8.64 2.93
CA ARG A 114 -7.11 -8.26 2.00
C ARG A 114 -7.48 -6.77 2.14
N LEU A 115 -7.04 -6.11 3.21
CA LEU A 115 -7.41 -4.74 3.57
C LEU A 115 -6.30 -3.72 3.34
N VAL A 116 -5.03 -4.14 3.22
CA VAL A 116 -3.86 -3.24 3.14
C VAL A 116 -3.39 -2.92 1.71
N GLY A 117 -4.08 -3.41 0.69
CA GLY A 117 -3.72 -3.20 -0.72
C GLY A 117 -2.50 -4.01 -1.16
N ARG A 118 -2.34 -4.15 -2.49
CA ARG A 118 -1.33 -5.05 -3.08
C ARG A 118 0.10 -4.69 -2.72
N THR A 119 0.46 -3.39 -2.73
CA THR A 119 1.83 -2.95 -2.47
C THR A 119 2.25 -3.22 -1.03
N VAL A 120 1.44 -2.83 -0.04
CA VAL A 120 1.75 -3.08 1.37
C VAL A 120 1.82 -4.58 1.63
N ARG A 121 0.83 -5.34 1.13
CA ARG A 121 0.85 -6.81 1.24
C ARG A 121 2.14 -7.40 0.67
N GLY A 122 2.53 -7.02 -0.55
CA GLY A 122 3.73 -7.53 -1.20
C GLY A 122 4.99 -7.20 -0.40
N VAL A 123 5.16 -5.95 0.00
CA VAL A 123 6.31 -5.51 0.82
C VAL A 123 6.45 -6.32 2.11
N TRP A 124 5.35 -6.59 2.81
CA TRP A 124 5.38 -7.36 4.05
C TRP A 124 5.56 -8.87 3.83
N GLU A 125 4.90 -9.46 2.83
CA GLU A 125 5.04 -10.90 2.52
C GLU A 125 6.42 -11.22 1.94
N ASP A 126 7.02 -10.33 1.15
CA ASP A 126 8.38 -10.48 0.61
C ASP A 126 9.44 -10.43 1.71
N ALA A 127 9.28 -9.51 2.67
CA ALA A 127 10.22 -9.35 3.78
C ALA A 127 10.04 -10.41 4.88
N PHE A 128 8.80 -10.88 5.09
CA PHE A 128 8.46 -11.82 6.15
C PHE A 128 7.66 -13.01 5.61
N PRO A 129 8.33 -14.06 5.11
CA PRO A 129 7.67 -15.24 4.54
C PRO A 129 6.68 -15.92 5.49
N GLN A 130 6.83 -15.74 6.80
CA GLN A 130 5.92 -16.28 7.82
C GLN A 130 4.49 -15.74 7.66
N LEU A 131 4.32 -14.50 7.19
CA LEU A 131 3.01 -13.91 6.93
C LEU A 131 2.30 -14.60 5.77
N ALA A 132 3.02 -14.84 4.67
CA ALA A 132 2.48 -15.57 3.52
C ALA A 132 2.11 -17.01 3.89
N ALA A 133 3.00 -17.71 4.62
CA ALA A 133 2.75 -19.07 5.10
C ALA A 133 1.50 -19.13 6.00
N ARG A 134 1.34 -18.16 6.91
CA ARG A 134 0.18 -18.10 7.80
C ARG A 134 -1.12 -17.85 7.06
N ALA A 135 -1.11 -17.01 6.02
CA ALA A 135 -2.26 -16.80 5.16
C ALA A 135 -2.65 -18.07 4.37
N GLN A 136 -1.66 -18.82 3.90
CA GLN A 136 -1.91 -20.07 3.19
C GLN A 136 -2.48 -21.16 4.10
N ALA A 137 -2.01 -21.25 5.35
CA ALA A 137 -2.51 -22.20 6.33
C ALA A 137 -3.95 -21.90 6.82
N ALA A 138 -4.46 -20.69 6.56
CA ALA A 138 -5.80 -20.27 6.94
C ALA A 138 -6.80 -20.27 5.75
N ALA A 139 -6.34 -20.67 4.56
CA ALA A 139 -7.14 -20.81 3.34
C ALA A 139 -7.61 -22.26 3.18
#